data_AF-A0A351K1L7-F1
#
_entry.id   AF-A0A351K1L7-F1
#
_cell.length_a   1.000
_cell.length_b   1.000
_cell.length_c   1.000
_cell.angle_alpha   90.00
_cell.angle_beta   90.00
_cell.angle_gamma   90.00
#
_symmetry.space_group_name_H-M   'P 1'
#
loop_
_entity.id
_entity.type
_entity.pdbx_description
1 polymer ?
#
loop_
_entity_poly.entity_id
_entity_poly.type
_entity_poly.pdbx_seq_one_letter_code
_entity_poly.pdbx_strand_id
1 'polypeptide(L)'
;AQWEIPLDEVRLWVLAHEFAGQAVLSSPNFATPLSTMVRQYVAAFRPDPDAVIEKLGGLDPTSADPMEAIQQTLGDPAILLGAVSSEEQREMEPRLDAAVAAAVGFTDWIVDAVSVRVVGGSALRIAEAVRRQRVEQSPSDVFVHRLLGIRLDEEQVRSGKQFVQGVVDRVGDDAAIAMLLTGNDRCPTPSEIAAPGLWIARVSES
;
A
#
# COMPACT_ATOMS: atom_id res chain seq x y z
N ALA A 1 25.05 20.42 14.50
CA ALA A 1 24.82 19.16 15.22
C ALA A 1 23.43 18.65 14.88
N GLN A 2 23.29 17.96 13.74
CA GLN A 2 21.99 17.48 13.26
C GLN A 2 22.09 15.95 13.10
N TRP A 3 21.66 15.24 14.14
CA TRP A 3 21.16 13.86 14.11
C TRP A 3 22.15 12.76 13.70
N GLU A 4 23.12 12.44 14.56
CA GLU A 4 23.81 11.14 14.49
C GLU A 4 22.92 10.07 15.12
N ILE A 5 22.01 9.49 14.34
CA ILE A 5 21.44 8.19 14.68
C ILE A 5 22.55 7.16 14.43
N PRO A 6 22.94 6.34 15.42
CA PRO A 6 23.94 5.29 15.23
C PRO A 6 23.57 4.38 14.05
N LEU A 7 24.54 4.12 13.16
CA LEU A 7 24.31 3.32 11.96
C LEU A 7 23.76 1.92 12.28
N ASP A 8 24.20 1.31 13.37
CA ASP A 8 23.75 -0.02 13.77
C ASP A 8 22.29 -0.02 14.25
N GLU A 9 21.81 1.07 14.85
CA GLU A 9 20.40 1.23 15.21
C GLU A 9 19.52 1.35 13.96
N VAL A 10 19.97 2.09 12.94
CA VAL A 10 19.29 2.18 11.64
C VAL A 10 19.27 0.82 10.95
N ARG A 11 20.40 0.10 10.92
CA ARG A 11 20.46 -1.25 10.34
C ARG A 11 19.51 -2.22 11.02
N LEU A 12 19.47 -2.20 12.36
CA LEU A 12 18.59 -3.07 13.12
C LEU A 12 17.11 -2.76 12.87
N TRP A 13 16.76 -1.47 12.75
CA TRP A 13 15.43 -1.05 12.34
C TRP A 13 15.07 -1.55 10.92
N VAL A 14 15.98 -1.41 9.96
CA VAL A 14 15.78 -1.93 8.59
C VAL A 14 15.61 -3.45 8.60
N LEU A 15 16.42 -4.18 9.36
CA LEU A 15 16.28 -5.64 9.49
C LEU A 15 14.93 -6.03 10.10
N ALA A 16 14.45 -5.29 11.10
CA ALA A 16 13.12 -5.50 11.67
C ALA A 16 12.02 -5.24 10.63
N HIS A 17 12.18 -4.19 9.81
CA HIS A 17 11.29 -3.88 8.69
C HIS A 17 11.22 -4.99 7.65
N GLU A 18 12.37 -5.43 7.15
CA GLU A 18 12.42 -6.51 6.15
C GLU A 18 11.85 -7.82 6.72
N PHE A 19 12.16 -8.15 7.98
CA PHE A 19 11.64 -9.36 8.61
C PHE A 19 10.12 -9.30 8.84
N ALA A 20 9.60 -8.14 9.25
CA ALA A 20 8.15 -7.93 9.40
C ALA A 20 7.43 -8.07 8.06
N GLY A 21 7.93 -7.40 7.01
CA GLY A 21 7.37 -7.50 5.66
C GLY A 21 7.41 -8.94 5.14
N GLN A 22 8.55 -9.64 5.32
CA GLN A 22 8.68 -11.05 5.00
C GLN A 22 7.65 -11.90 5.75
N ALA A 23 7.45 -11.69 7.05
CA ALA A 23 6.50 -12.48 7.85
C ALA A 23 5.05 -12.32 7.36
N VAL A 24 4.63 -11.09 7.06
CA VAL A 24 3.29 -10.80 6.53
C VAL A 24 3.12 -11.38 5.12
N LEU A 25 4.06 -11.11 4.21
CA LEU A 25 3.97 -11.49 2.81
C LEU A 25 4.36 -12.95 2.53
N SER A 26 4.89 -13.68 3.51
CA SER A 26 5.13 -15.13 3.42
C SER A 26 4.02 -15.95 4.08
N SER A 27 3.11 -15.33 4.84
CA SER A 27 1.94 -16.01 5.40
C SER A 27 1.02 -16.48 4.27
N PRO A 28 0.81 -17.79 4.06
CA PRO A 28 -0.03 -18.28 2.97
C PRO A 28 -1.45 -17.71 3.04
N ASN A 29 -1.94 -17.49 4.25
CA ASN A 29 -3.31 -17.06 4.55
C ASN A 29 -3.59 -15.62 4.07
N PHE A 30 -2.53 -14.86 3.80
CA PHE A 30 -2.57 -13.48 3.33
C PHE A 30 -1.95 -13.35 1.92
N ALA A 31 -0.77 -13.95 1.72
CA ALA A 31 -0.02 -13.89 0.47
C ALA A 31 -0.74 -14.58 -0.69
N THR A 32 -1.39 -15.73 -0.45
CA THR A 32 -2.13 -16.43 -1.49
C THR A 32 -3.33 -15.63 -2.02
N PRO A 33 -4.24 -15.12 -1.17
CA PRO A 33 -5.34 -14.28 -1.65
C PRO A 33 -4.84 -12.97 -2.28
N LEU A 34 -3.87 -12.28 -1.68
CA LEU A 34 -3.30 -11.05 -2.26
C LEU A 34 -2.69 -11.32 -3.65
N SER A 35 -1.85 -12.35 -3.79
CA SER A 35 -1.24 -12.67 -5.08
C SER A 35 -2.27 -13.10 -6.13
N THR A 36 -3.39 -13.70 -5.70
CA THR A 36 -4.50 -14.04 -6.59
C THR A 36 -5.20 -12.78 -7.09
N MET A 37 -5.49 -11.82 -6.21
CA MET A 37 -6.05 -10.51 -6.59
C MET A 37 -5.12 -9.77 -7.56
N VAL A 38 -3.82 -9.72 -7.28
CA VAL A 38 -2.84 -9.10 -8.19
C VAL A 38 -2.80 -9.78 -9.56
N ARG A 39 -2.80 -11.12 -9.61
CA ARG A 39 -2.85 -11.86 -10.88
C ARG A 39 -4.13 -11.56 -11.66
N GLN A 40 -5.28 -11.52 -11.00
CA GLN A 40 -6.56 -11.19 -11.61
C GLN A 40 -6.57 -9.75 -12.14
N TYR A 41 -6.08 -8.80 -11.34
CA TYR A 41 -5.96 -7.40 -11.71
C TYR A 41 -5.08 -7.20 -12.94
N VAL A 42 -3.91 -7.83 -13.00
CA VAL A 42 -3.01 -7.77 -14.16
C VAL A 42 -3.63 -8.46 -15.38
N ALA A 43 -4.30 -9.61 -15.20
CA ALA A 43 -4.95 -10.32 -16.30
C ALA A 43 -6.14 -9.56 -16.91
N ALA A 44 -6.78 -8.69 -16.11
CA ALA A 44 -7.87 -7.83 -16.54
C ALA A 44 -7.41 -6.59 -17.30
N PHE A 45 -6.11 -6.31 -17.38
CA PHE A 45 -5.56 -5.17 -18.10
C PHE A 45 -5.94 -5.20 -19.59
N ARG A 46 -6.53 -4.13 -20.09
CA ARG A 46 -6.93 -3.96 -21.49
C ARG A 46 -6.42 -2.60 -21.98
N PRO A 47 -5.32 -2.58 -22.75
CA PRO A 47 -4.86 -1.35 -23.37
C PRO A 47 -5.92 -0.83 -24.33
N ASP A 48 -6.31 0.45 -24.17
CA ASP A 48 -7.17 1.16 -25.11
C ASP A 48 -6.38 2.33 -25.73
N PRO A 49 -5.73 2.10 -26.90
CA PRO A 49 -5.02 3.15 -27.61
C PRO A 49 -5.93 4.29 -28.06
N ASP A 50 -7.20 4.00 -28.33
CA ASP A 50 -8.16 4.98 -28.83
C ASP A 50 -8.58 5.94 -27.72
N ALA A 51 -8.75 5.44 -26.49
CA ALA A 51 -8.98 6.27 -25.30
C ALA A 51 -7.83 7.25 -25.02
N VAL A 52 -6.58 6.86 -25.30
CA VAL A 52 -5.42 7.78 -25.19
C VAL A 52 -5.53 8.90 -26.22
N ILE A 53 -5.88 8.56 -27.47
CA ILE A 53 -6.04 9.53 -28.56
C ILE A 53 -7.23 10.47 -28.29
N GLU A 54 -8.34 9.97 -27.78
CA GLU A 54 -9.52 10.77 -27.42
C GLU A 54 -9.19 11.79 -26.31
N LYS A 55 -8.46 11.38 -25.27
CA LYS A 55 -8.00 12.30 -24.21
C LYS A 55 -7.04 13.37 -24.73
N LEU A 56 -6.17 13.02 -25.68
CA LEU A 56 -5.28 13.99 -26.36
C LEU A 56 -6.06 14.92 -27.31
N GLY A 57 -7.14 14.43 -27.92
CA GLY A 57 -8.02 15.21 -28.80
C GLY A 57 -8.90 16.24 -28.08
N GLY A 58 -9.06 16.11 -26.76
CA GLY A 58 -9.71 17.10 -25.89
C GLY A 58 -8.83 18.28 -25.50
N LEU A 59 -7.53 18.28 -25.86
CA LEU A 59 -6.62 19.41 -25.63
C LEU A 59 -6.97 20.54 -26.60
N ASP A 60 -7.13 21.76 -26.08
CA ASP A 60 -7.46 22.93 -26.89
C ASP A 60 -6.32 23.25 -27.88
N PRO A 61 -6.51 23.04 -29.19
CA PRO A 61 -5.48 23.29 -30.20
C PRO A 61 -5.17 24.78 -30.39
N THR A 62 -5.95 25.66 -29.74
CA THR A 62 -5.74 27.12 -29.75
C THR A 62 -4.93 27.62 -28.54
N SER A 63 -4.50 26.72 -27.65
CA SER A 63 -3.56 27.05 -26.57
C SER A 63 -2.23 27.57 -27.12
N ALA A 64 -1.58 28.44 -26.36
CA ALA A 64 -0.37 29.13 -26.81
C ALA A 64 0.81 28.18 -27.11
N ASP A 65 0.81 26.98 -26.52
CA ASP A 65 1.82 25.95 -26.76
C ASP A 65 1.21 24.52 -26.73
N PRO A 66 0.59 24.07 -27.83
CA PRO A 66 -0.05 22.75 -27.91
C PRO A 66 0.93 21.60 -27.69
N MET A 67 2.20 21.80 -28.06
CA MET A 67 3.25 20.80 -27.91
C MET A 67 3.65 20.61 -26.44
N GLU A 68 3.60 21.67 -25.63
CA GLU A 68 3.85 21.60 -24.19
C GLU A 68 2.69 20.90 -23.47
N ALA A 69 1.44 21.20 -23.85
CA ALA A 69 0.25 20.53 -23.32
C ALA A 69 0.24 19.01 -23.62
N ILE A 70 0.65 18.61 -24.83
CA ILE A 70 0.82 17.20 -25.19
C ILE A 70 1.94 16.55 -24.37
N GLN A 71 3.08 17.22 -24.20
CA GLN A 71 4.18 16.70 -23.36
C GLN A 71 3.78 16.56 -21.90
N GLN A 72 3.03 17.49 -21.34
CA GLN A 72 2.50 17.39 -19.97
C GLN A 72 1.49 16.25 -19.84
N THR A 73 0.63 16.04 -20.83
CA THR A 73 -0.40 14.99 -20.82
C THR A 73 0.20 13.59 -21.01
N LEU A 74 1.15 13.43 -21.93
CA LEU A 74 1.92 12.18 -22.10
C LEU A 74 2.90 11.95 -20.94
N GLY A 75 3.33 13.03 -20.29
CA GLY A 75 4.13 12.99 -19.08
C GLY A 75 3.33 12.64 -17.82
N ASP A 76 1.99 12.74 -17.85
CA ASP A 76 1.11 12.37 -16.74
C ASP A 76 0.79 10.86 -16.79
N PRO A 77 1.40 10.06 -15.90
CA PRO A 77 1.17 8.63 -15.88
C PRO A 77 -0.27 8.27 -15.50
N ALA A 78 -0.98 9.13 -14.75
CA ALA A 78 -2.37 8.87 -14.33
C ALA A 78 -3.33 8.95 -15.53
N ILE A 79 -3.07 9.83 -16.49
CA ILE A 79 -3.85 9.95 -17.72
C ILE A 79 -3.62 8.73 -18.62
N LEU A 80 -2.36 8.33 -18.79
CA LEU A 80 -1.99 7.14 -19.55
C LEU A 80 -2.54 5.86 -18.92
N LEU A 81 -2.50 5.72 -17.60
CA LEU A 81 -3.02 4.51 -16.93
C LEU A 81 -4.54 4.49 -16.87
N GLY A 82 -5.19 5.63 -16.68
CA GLY A 82 -6.65 5.73 -16.70
C GLY A 82 -7.26 5.50 -18.08
N ALA A 83 -6.48 5.63 -19.16
CA ALA A 83 -6.88 5.24 -20.51
C ALA A 83 -6.64 3.74 -20.81
N VAL A 84 -6.06 2.99 -19.87
CA VAL A 84 -5.59 1.61 -20.06
C VAL A 84 -6.15 0.68 -18.97
N SER A 85 -6.93 1.22 -18.03
CA SER A 85 -7.62 0.48 -16.97
C SER A 85 -9.03 0.05 -17.40
N SER A 86 -9.31 -1.25 -17.33
CA SER A 86 -10.60 -1.85 -17.68
C SER A 86 -11.65 -1.71 -16.57
N GLU A 87 -12.93 -1.92 -16.90
CA GLU A 87 -14.01 -1.91 -15.90
C GLU A 87 -13.82 -3.01 -14.85
N GLU A 88 -13.37 -4.19 -15.28
CA GLU A 88 -13.05 -5.29 -14.38
C GLU A 88 -11.94 -4.93 -13.39
N GLN A 89 -10.95 -4.13 -13.80
CA GLN A 89 -9.91 -3.63 -12.90
C GLN A 89 -10.48 -2.67 -11.86
N ARG A 90 -11.38 -1.76 -12.24
CA ARG A 90 -12.04 -0.81 -11.32
C ARG A 90 -12.90 -1.53 -10.28
N GLU A 91 -13.57 -2.62 -10.66
CA GLU A 91 -14.35 -3.43 -9.71
C GLU A 91 -13.47 -4.15 -8.68
N MET A 92 -12.25 -4.56 -9.07
CA MET A 92 -11.31 -5.25 -8.19
C MET A 92 -10.48 -4.31 -7.29
N GLU A 93 -10.26 -3.07 -7.74
CA GLU A 93 -9.39 -2.07 -7.10
C GLU A 93 -9.68 -1.91 -5.58
N PRO A 94 -10.94 -1.73 -5.12
CA PRO A 94 -11.20 -1.57 -3.68
C PRO A 94 -10.73 -2.75 -2.84
N ARG A 95 -10.88 -3.98 -3.36
CA ARG A 95 -10.50 -5.20 -2.63
C ARG A 95 -8.99 -5.35 -2.56
N LEU A 96 -8.29 -5.01 -3.64
CA LEU A 96 -6.83 -5.01 -3.69
C LEU A 96 -6.25 -3.93 -2.76
N ASP A 97 -6.81 -2.72 -2.79
CA ASP A 97 -6.43 -1.61 -1.91
C ASP A 97 -6.62 -1.98 -0.44
N ALA A 98 -7.74 -2.60 -0.08
CA ALA A 98 -7.99 -3.06 1.28
C ALA A 98 -6.93 -4.09 1.74
N ALA A 99 -6.56 -5.03 0.88
CA ALA A 99 -5.52 -6.00 1.19
C ALA A 99 -4.14 -5.33 1.33
N VAL A 100 -3.77 -4.43 0.42
CA VAL A 100 -2.49 -3.70 0.48
C VAL A 100 -2.40 -2.80 1.71
N ALA A 101 -3.45 -2.04 2.02
CA ALA A 101 -3.54 -1.22 3.21
C ALA A 101 -3.33 -2.04 4.49
N ALA A 102 -3.94 -3.22 4.58
CA ALA A 102 -3.75 -4.11 5.72
C ALA A 102 -2.32 -4.67 5.79
N ALA A 103 -1.72 -5.06 4.66
CA ALA A 103 -0.36 -5.56 4.60
C ALA A 103 0.64 -4.53 5.15
N VAL A 104 0.51 -3.28 4.69
CA VAL A 104 1.32 -2.15 5.13
C VAL A 104 1.06 -1.85 6.61
N GLY A 105 -0.21 -1.77 7.01
CA GLY A 105 -0.59 -1.49 8.40
C GLY A 105 -0.03 -2.52 9.39
N PHE A 106 -0.11 -3.81 9.08
CA PHE A 106 0.43 -4.86 9.95
C PHE A 106 1.95 -4.88 9.96
N THR A 107 2.58 -4.65 8.81
CA THR A 107 4.03 -4.52 8.72
C THR A 107 4.52 -3.37 9.60
N ASP A 108 3.96 -2.18 9.43
CA ASP A 108 4.32 -1.01 10.22
C ASP A 108 4.06 -1.24 11.73
N TRP A 109 2.95 -1.91 12.09
CA TRP A 109 2.67 -2.26 13.49
C TRP A 109 3.72 -3.20 14.08
N ILE A 110 4.05 -4.29 13.38
CA ILE A 110 5.07 -5.25 13.82
C ILE A 110 6.43 -4.55 13.93
N VAL A 111 6.77 -3.68 12.99
CA VAL A 111 8.03 -2.91 13.02
C VAL A 111 8.08 -2.01 14.24
N ASP A 112 7.02 -1.27 14.55
CA ASP A 112 6.98 -0.41 15.73
C ASP A 112 7.08 -1.24 17.03
N ALA A 113 6.36 -2.38 17.10
CA ALA A 113 6.37 -3.26 18.27
C ALA A 113 7.73 -3.95 18.51
N VAL A 114 8.42 -4.36 17.44
CA VAL A 114 9.73 -5.02 17.50
C VAL A 114 10.84 -3.98 17.70
N SER A 115 10.85 -2.90 16.93
CA SER A 115 11.94 -1.91 16.94
C SER A 115 12.14 -1.26 18.30
N VAL A 116 11.07 -0.99 19.06
CA VAL A 116 11.19 -0.48 20.43
C VAL A 116 11.96 -1.45 21.33
N ARG A 117 11.78 -2.76 21.14
CA ARG A 117 12.46 -3.81 21.93
C ARG A 117 13.91 -4.02 21.52
N VAL A 118 14.23 -4.00 20.22
CA VAL A 118 15.58 -4.31 19.72
C VAL A 118 16.47 -3.08 19.58
N VAL A 119 15.93 -1.94 19.15
CA VAL A 119 16.68 -0.69 18.91
C VAL A 119 16.66 0.23 20.14
N GLY A 120 15.61 0.17 20.97
CA GLY A 120 15.50 1.01 22.16
C GLY A 120 15.05 2.45 21.86
N GLY A 121 15.55 3.43 22.62
CA GLY A 121 15.02 4.81 22.65
C GLY A 121 15.09 5.60 21.32
N SER A 122 15.90 5.15 20.35
CA SER A 122 15.99 5.77 19.03
C SER A 122 14.98 5.22 18.01
N ALA A 123 14.30 4.10 18.31
CA ALA A 123 13.36 3.46 17.39
C ALA A 123 12.31 4.43 16.85
N LEU A 124 11.68 5.20 17.74
CA LEU A 124 10.65 6.17 17.40
C LEU A 124 11.19 7.31 16.52
N ARG A 125 12.45 7.72 16.71
CA ARG A 125 13.10 8.77 15.90
C ARG A 125 13.41 8.27 14.49
N ILE A 126 13.89 7.03 14.37
CA ILE A 126 14.13 6.39 13.07
C ILE A 126 12.81 6.23 12.32
N ALA A 127 11.80 5.67 12.98
CA ALA A 127 10.47 5.47 12.39
C ALA A 127 9.85 6.79 11.91
N GLU A 128 10.00 7.87 12.68
CA GLU A 128 9.54 9.21 12.28
C GLU A 128 10.30 9.77 11.07
N ALA A 129 11.63 9.63 11.05
CA ALA A 129 12.43 10.07 9.91
C ALA A 129 12.04 9.33 8.61
N VAL A 130 11.84 8.01 8.69
CA VAL A 130 11.41 7.20 7.56
C VAL A 130 9.98 7.53 7.14
N ARG A 131 9.06 7.76 8.08
CA ARG A 131 7.68 8.18 7.74
C ARG A 131 7.65 9.50 6.99
N ARG A 132 8.46 10.48 7.40
CA ARG A 132 8.60 11.75 6.65
C ARG A 132 9.14 11.50 5.24
N GLN A 133 10.16 10.66 5.12
CA GLN A 133 10.73 10.32 3.82
C GLN A 133 9.76 9.54 2.92
N ARG A 134 8.86 8.72 3.48
CA ARG A 134 7.78 8.05 2.73
C ARG A 134 6.77 9.03 2.16
N VAL A 135 6.40 10.07 2.93
CA VAL A 135 5.54 11.16 2.48
C VAL A 135 6.24 12.00 1.39
N GLU A 136 7.56 12.09 1.46
CA GLU A 136 8.40 12.85 0.51
C GLU A 136 8.85 12.06 -0.74
N GLN A 137 8.32 10.85 -1.01
CA GLN A 137 8.80 9.99 -2.11
C GLN A 137 8.80 10.68 -3.49
N SER A 138 9.93 10.51 -4.20
CA SER A 138 10.23 11.10 -5.50
C SER A 138 9.20 10.68 -6.57
N PRO A 139 8.81 11.57 -7.52
CA PRO A 139 7.90 11.28 -8.62
C PRO A 139 8.24 10.02 -9.44
N SER A 140 9.51 9.59 -9.43
CA SER A 140 10.00 8.40 -10.14
C SER A 140 9.60 7.07 -9.50
N ASP A 141 9.58 6.96 -8.16
CA ASP A 141 9.20 5.71 -7.46
C ASP A 141 7.70 5.45 -7.54
N VAL A 142 6.96 6.55 -7.64
CA VAL A 142 5.52 6.59 -7.89
C VAL A 142 5.19 6.01 -9.28
N PHE A 143 6.08 6.11 -10.27
CA PHE A 143 5.84 5.63 -11.65
C PHE A 143 5.79 4.10 -11.76
N VAL A 144 6.64 3.37 -11.04
CA VAL A 144 6.67 1.88 -11.08
C VAL A 144 5.46 1.29 -10.35
N HIS A 145 5.05 1.88 -9.22
CA HIS A 145 3.82 1.53 -8.52
C HIS A 145 2.58 1.78 -9.38
N ARG A 146 2.59 2.89 -10.12
CA ARG A 146 1.55 3.27 -11.09
C ARG A 146 1.44 2.27 -12.26
N LEU A 147 2.55 1.77 -12.81
CA LEU A 147 2.55 0.75 -13.89
C LEU A 147 1.93 -0.59 -13.50
N LEU A 148 1.99 -0.96 -12.22
CA LEU A 148 1.33 -2.17 -11.68
C LEU A 148 -0.11 -1.91 -11.23
N GLY A 149 -0.57 -0.66 -11.25
CA GLY A 149 -1.91 -0.23 -10.81
C GLY A 149 -2.15 -0.40 -9.31
N ILE A 150 -1.11 -0.65 -8.52
CA ILE A 150 -1.19 -0.77 -7.06
C ILE A 150 -0.76 0.58 -6.49
N ARG A 151 -1.74 1.41 -6.12
CA ARG A 151 -1.48 2.70 -5.48
C ARG A 151 -1.29 2.45 -3.99
N LEU A 152 -0.13 2.85 -3.46
CA LEU A 152 0.02 3.10 -2.04
C LEU A 152 0.13 4.61 -1.86
N ASP A 153 -1.01 5.27 -1.76
CA ASP A 153 -1.12 6.66 -1.39
C ASP A 153 -1.27 6.83 0.13
N GLU A 154 -1.22 8.08 0.58
CA GLU A 154 -1.31 8.44 2.00
C GLU A 154 -2.61 7.97 2.64
N GLU A 155 -3.70 7.89 1.87
CA GLU A 155 -5.00 7.42 2.35
C GLU A 155 -5.00 5.92 2.59
N GLN A 156 -4.40 5.09 1.73
CA GLN A 156 -4.28 3.65 2.02
C GLN A 156 -3.38 3.40 3.23
N VAL A 157 -2.27 4.14 3.38
CA VAL A 157 -1.40 4.02 4.57
C VAL A 157 -2.16 4.38 5.84
N ARG A 158 -2.89 5.51 5.83
CA ARG A 158 -3.71 5.97 6.96
C ARG A 158 -4.80 4.95 7.30
N SER A 159 -5.50 4.43 6.30
CA SER A 159 -6.60 3.47 6.48
C SER A 159 -6.10 2.14 7.03
N GLY A 160 -4.96 1.64 6.52
CA GLY A 160 -4.29 0.46 7.06
C GLY A 160 -3.90 0.60 8.53
N LYS A 161 -3.32 1.75 8.89
CA LYS A 161 -2.96 2.06 10.29
C LYS A 161 -4.19 2.09 11.21
N GLN A 162 -5.26 2.78 10.79
CA GLN A 162 -6.51 2.84 11.55
C GLN A 162 -7.15 1.47 11.72
N PHE A 163 -7.12 0.66 10.66
CA PHE A 163 -7.61 -0.70 10.69
C PHE A 163 -6.87 -1.55 11.73
N VAL A 164 -5.53 -1.62 11.65
CA VAL A 164 -4.73 -2.44 12.57
C VAL A 164 -4.81 -1.93 14.00
N GLN A 165 -4.79 -0.61 14.22
CA GLN A 165 -5.03 -0.04 15.55
C GLN A 165 -6.38 -0.50 16.10
N GLY A 166 -7.44 -0.43 15.29
CA GLY A 166 -8.76 -0.87 15.69
C GLY A 166 -8.87 -2.37 15.96
N VAL A 167 -8.07 -3.21 15.28
CA VAL A 167 -7.96 -4.63 15.61
C VAL A 167 -7.27 -4.80 16.96
N VAL A 168 -6.09 -4.22 17.13
CA VAL A 168 -5.27 -4.33 18.34
C VAL A 168 -6.01 -3.81 19.58
N ASP A 169 -6.70 -2.68 19.48
CA ASP A 169 -7.49 -2.11 20.58
C ASP A 169 -8.58 -3.09 21.10
N ARG A 170 -9.03 -4.03 20.26
CA ARG A 170 -10.11 -4.97 20.57
C ARG A 170 -9.59 -6.33 21.07
N VAL A 171 -8.49 -6.82 20.52
CA VAL A 171 -8.01 -8.19 20.80
C VAL A 171 -6.62 -8.25 21.44
N GLY A 172 -5.89 -7.14 21.47
CA GLY A 172 -4.49 -7.06 21.90
C GLY A 172 -3.49 -7.45 20.81
N ASP A 173 -2.22 -7.09 21.03
CA ASP A 173 -1.14 -7.25 20.05
C ASP A 173 -0.94 -8.70 19.58
N ASP A 174 -0.75 -9.61 20.53
CA ASP A 174 -0.41 -11.01 20.23
C ASP A 174 -1.56 -11.71 19.48
N ALA A 175 -2.81 -11.43 19.87
CA ALA A 175 -3.98 -11.99 19.19
C ALA A 175 -4.17 -11.41 17.80
N ALA A 176 -3.95 -10.10 17.60
CA ALA A 176 -4.04 -9.45 16.29
C ALA A 176 -3.03 -10.06 15.30
N ILE A 177 -1.78 -10.25 15.73
CA ILE A 177 -0.73 -10.88 14.92
C ILE A 177 -1.08 -12.35 14.65
N ALA A 178 -1.53 -13.09 15.67
CA ALA A 178 -1.93 -14.49 15.48
C ALA A 178 -3.08 -14.64 14.48
N MET A 179 -4.09 -13.76 14.53
CA MET A 179 -5.22 -13.76 13.60
C MET A 179 -4.77 -13.51 12.15
N LEU A 180 -3.77 -12.65 11.93
CA LEU A 180 -3.19 -12.43 10.61
C LEU A 180 -2.42 -13.64 10.08
N LEU A 181 -1.65 -14.31 10.95
CA LEU A 181 -0.69 -15.34 10.56
C LEU A 181 -1.29 -16.75 10.51
N THR A 182 -2.43 -17.00 11.14
CA THR A 182 -3.06 -18.34 11.25
C THR A 182 -4.43 -18.37 10.59
N GLY A 183 -4.93 -19.55 10.18
CA GLY A 183 -6.26 -19.73 9.58
C GLY A 183 -6.28 -19.61 8.06
N ASN A 184 -7.39 -19.19 7.45
CA ASN A 184 -7.52 -18.99 6.00
C ASN A 184 -8.15 -17.63 5.69
N ASP A 185 -7.93 -17.12 4.48
CA ASP A 185 -8.54 -15.90 3.94
C ASP A 185 -8.46 -14.68 4.87
N ARG A 186 -7.24 -14.23 5.18
CA ARG A 186 -7.02 -13.14 6.15
C ARG A 186 -7.04 -11.74 5.53
N CYS A 187 -7.14 -11.62 4.20
CA CYS A 187 -7.25 -10.31 3.54
C CYS A 187 -8.58 -9.61 3.89
N PRO A 188 -8.55 -8.38 4.44
CA PRO A 188 -9.76 -7.65 4.79
C PRO A 188 -10.44 -7.03 3.57
N THR A 189 -11.76 -6.95 3.61
CA THR A 189 -12.60 -6.25 2.63
C THR A 189 -12.55 -4.73 2.88
N PRO A 190 -12.99 -3.90 1.92
CA PRO A 190 -13.10 -2.45 2.15
C PRO A 190 -13.94 -2.10 3.39
N SER A 191 -15.07 -2.78 3.57
CA SER A 191 -15.95 -2.60 4.72
C SER A 191 -15.27 -2.97 6.05
N GLU A 192 -14.39 -3.98 6.01
CA GLU A 192 -13.62 -4.43 7.16
C GLU A 192 -12.47 -3.48 7.52
N ILE A 193 -11.84 -2.87 6.52
CA ILE A 193 -10.87 -1.77 6.75
C ILE A 193 -11.55 -0.61 7.49
N ALA A 194 -12.76 -0.23 7.06
CA ALA A 194 -13.54 0.82 7.70
C ALA A 194 -14.08 0.42 9.09
N ALA A 195 -14.37 -0.87 9.30
CA ALA A 195 -14.90 -1.41 10.55
C ALA A 195 -14.14 -2.67 10.99
N PRO A 196 -13.02 -2.51 11.74
CA PRO A 196 -12.12 -3.62 12.10
C PRO A 196 -12.78 -4.78 12.85
N GLY A 197 -13.87 -4.49 13.58
CA GLY A 197 -14.65 -5.52 14.27
C GLY A 197 -15.30 -6.55 13.33
N LEU A 198 -15.64 -6.16 12.09
CA LEU A 198 -16.18 -7.08 11.09
C LEU A 198 -15.13 -8.12 10.68
N TRP A 199 -13.88 -7.68 10.53
CA TRP A 199 -12.77 -8.58 10.22
C TRP A 199 -12.55 -9.56 11.36
N ILE A 200 -12.46 -9.06 12.60
CA ILE A 200 -12.28 -9.88 13.80
C ILE A 200 -13.37 -10.96 13.89
N ALA A 201 -14.63 -10.58 13.71
CA ALA A 201 -15.75 -11.52 13.76
C ALA A 201 -15.58 -12.64 12.71
N ARG A 202 -15.32 -12.27 11.45
CA ARG A 202 -15.14 -13.24 10.36
C ARG A 202 -13.96 -14.18 10.61
N VAL A 203 -12.80 -13.63 11.00
CA VAL A 203 -11.58 -14.43 11.15
C VAL A 203 -11.58 -15.29 12.41
N SER A 204 -12.39 -14.96 13.42
CA SER A 204 -12.56 -15.76 14.64
C SER A 204 -13.50 -16.94 14.44
N GLU A 205 -14.41 -16.87 13.46
CA GLU A 205 -15.34 -17.95 13.10
C GLU A 205 -14.75 -18.96 12.10
N SER A 206 -13.60 -18.63 11.50
CA SER A 206 -12.91 -19.42 10.45
C SER A 206 -11.71 -20.18 10.99
#